data_AF-A0A8H7BGX3-F1
#
_entry.id   AF-A0A8H7BGX3-F1
#
_cell.length_a   1.000
_cell.length_b   1.000
_cell.length_c   1.000
_cell.angle_alpha   90.00
_cell.angle_beta   90.00
_cell.angle_gamma   90.00
#
_symmetry.space_group_name_H-M   'P 1'
#
loop_
_entity.id
_entity.type
_entity.pdbx_description
1 polymer ?
#
loop_
_entity_poly.entity_id
_entity_poly.type
_entity_poly.pdbx_seq_one_letter_code
_entity_poly.pdbx_strand_id
1 'polypeptide(L)'
;MVWKYTDLFDKKSAIAFGKWCANKVDFIAAHSKRRHGDSGKVSVRSLFVAKEQYIDDIAKKVLDYLPHYQLFVQNLKDEGYNIVGYARKSRKNENDESRIRLLQQMAMRLKERSLVDKIFVSPRANANELMVERDLTKNEDLLKQLSVDGDAQG
;
A
#
# COMPACT_ATOMS: atom_id res chain seq x y z
N MET A 1 -21.18 11.23 -21.79
CA MET A 1 -20.80 12.02 -20.59
C MET A 1 -19.67 11.25 -19.91
N VAL A 2 -18.43 11.73 -19.98
CA VAL A 2 -17.26 11.03 -19.40
C VAL A 2 -17.17 11.42 -17.93
N TRP A 3 -17.34 10.46 -17.04
CA TRP A 3 -17.23 10.70 -15.60
C TRP A 3 -15.75 10.86 -15.23
N LYS A 4 -15.39 12.03 -14.68
CA LYS A 4 -14.03 12.27 -14.17
C LYS A 4 -13.91 11.62 -12.79
N TYR A 5 -13.13 10.54 -12.70
CA TYR A 5 -12.88 9.82 -11.44
C TYR A 5 -11.81 10.46 -10.55
N THR A 6 -11.14 11.54 -10.99
CA THR A 6 -10.09 12.23 -10.22
C THR A 6 -9.79 13.62 -10.79
N ASP A 7 -9.43 14.56 -9.92
CA ASP A 7 -8.97 15.94 -10.21
C ASP A 7 -7.44 16.08 -10.15
N LEU A 8 -6.72 15.00 -9.79
CA LEU A 8 -5.26 14.92 -9.62
C LEU A 8 -4.41 15.55 -10.74
N PHE A 9 -4.95 15.67 -11.96
CA PHE A 9 -4.29 16.26 -13.12
C PHE A 9 -5.04 17.44 -13.74
N ASP A 10 -6.09 17.95 -13.08
CA ASP A 10 -6.72 19.19 -13.51
C ASP A 10 -5.68 20.32 -13.46
N LYS A 11 -5.61 21.10 -14.55
CA LYS A 11 -4.64 22.19 -14.76
C LYS A 11 -3.17 21.75 -14.89
N LYS A 12 -2.86 20.44 -14.97
CA LYS A 12 -1.49 20.00 -15.31
C LYS A 12 -1.29 19.93 -16.82
N SER A 13 -0.14 20.41 -17.29
CA SER A 13 0.26 20.24 -18.69
C SER A 13 0.55 18.77 -18.99
N ALA A 14 0.35 18.37 -20.26
CA ALA A 14 0.70 17.03 -20.73
C ALA A 14 2.18 16.67 -20.42
N ILE A 15 3.08 17.66 -20.44
CA ILE A 15 4.49 17.49 -20.10
C ILE A 15 4.67 17.14 -18.61
N ALA A 16 3.96 17.84 -17.72
CA ALA A 16 4.02 17.57 -16.28
C ALA A 16 3.44 16.19 -15.93
N PHE A 17 2.36 15.81 -16.60
CA PHE A 17 1.79 14.46 -16.50
C PHE A 17 2.79 13.39 -16.98
N GLY A 18 3.42 13.59 -18.13
CA GLY A 18 4.44 12.68 -18.67
C GLY A 18 5.64 12.49 -17.75
N LYS A 19 6.13 13.58 -17.12
CA LYS A 19 7.21 13.51 -16.12
C LYS A 19 6.79 12.74 -14.86
N TRP A 20 5.57 12.96 -14.36
CA TRP A 20 5.04 12.24 -13.20
C TRP A 20 4.95 10.73 -13.47
N CYS A 21 4.37 10.40 -14.62
CA CYS A 21 4.23 9.06 -15.16
C CYS A 21 5.57 8.32 -15.25
N ALA A 22 6.60 8.95 -15.83
CA ALA A 22 7.93 8.35 -15.99
C ALA A 22 8.62 7.95 -14.67
N ASN A 23 8.26 8.58 -13.55
CA ASN A 23 8.89 8.35 -12.24
C ASN A 23 8.13 7.37 -11.35
N LYS A 24 6.89 7.01 -11.71
CA LYS A 24 5.97 6.31 -10.79
C LYS A 24 5.27 5.09 -11.37
N VAL A 25 5.42 4.83 -12.66
CA VAL A 25 4.54 3.90 -13.37
C VAL A 25 5.35 2.95 -14.26
N ASP A 26 5.55 1.72 -13.80
CA ASP A 26 6.39 0.71 -14.46
C ASP A 26 5.90 0.29 -15.85
N PHE A 27 4.61 0.40 -16.16
CA PHE A 27 4.12 0.09 -17.51
C PHE A 27 4.60 1.08 -18.58
N ILE A 28 5.21 2.20 -18.18
CA ILE A 28 5.86 3.16 -19.07
C ILE A 28 7.30 2.74 -19.39
N ALA A 29 7.86 1.76 -18.69
CA ALA A 29 9.13 1.13 -19.04
C ALA A 29 9.06 0.28 -20.32
N ALA A 30 7.88 0.13 -20.94
CA ALA A 30 7.73 -0.50 -22.25
C ALA A 30 8.68 0.12 -23.28
N HIS A 31 9.36 -0.74 -24.05
CA HIS A 31 10.36 -0.32 -25.03
C HIS A 31 9.82 0.74 -25.99
N SER A 32 10.57 1.85 -26.10
CA SER A 32 10.26 2.93 -27.03
C SER A 32 10.70 2.57 -28.44
N LYS A 33 9.84 2.83 -29.43
CA LYS A 33 10.17 2.72 -30.86
C LYS A 33 10.03 4.10 -31.52
N ARG A 34 10.84 4.41 -32.53
CA ARG A 34 10.66 5.65 -33.32
C ARG A 34 9.71 5.39 -34.48
N ARG A 35 8.71 6.26 -34.67
CA ARG A 35 7.84 6.30 -35.85
C ARG A 35 7.95 7.66 -36.54
N HIS A 36 7.81 7.68 -37.86
CA HIS A 36 7.69 8.92 -38.62
C HIS A 36 6.23 9.39 -38.55
N GLY A 37 6.00 10.64 -38.15
CA GLY A 37 4.72 11.33 -38.28
C GLY A 37 4.86 12.55 -39.18
N ASP A 38 3.75 13.25 -39.43
CA ASP A 38 3.68 14.40 -40.36
C ASP A 38 4.64 15.56 -40.00
N SER A 39 5.01 15.68 -38.72
CA SER A 39 5.93 16.70 -38.20
C SER A 39 7.33 16.17 -37.88
N GLY A 40 7.67 14.95 -38.33
CA GLY A 40 8.99 14.33 -38.17
C GLY A 40 9.00 13.05 -37.34
N LYS A 41 10.18 12.64 -36.86
CA LYS A 41 10.35 11.39 -36.09
C LYS A 41 9.86 11.57 -34.64
N VAL A 42 8.81 10.86 -34.27
CA VAL A 42 8.23 10.85 -32.92
C VAL A 42 8.56 9.53 -32.21
N SER A 43 8.86 9.59 -30.91
CA SER A 43 9.05 8.40 -30.06
C SER A 43 7.69 7.88 -29.57
N VAL A 44 7.41 6.60 -29.77
CA VAL A 44 6.16 5.94 -29.38
C VAL A 44 6.44 4.73 -28.48
N ARG A 45 5.47 4.38 -27.62
CA ARG A 45 5.52 3.21 -26.73
C ARG A 45 4.21 2.41 -26.84
N SER A 46 4.29 1.10 -26.71
CA SER A 46 3.10 0.25 -26.61
C SER A 46 2.65 0.18 -25.17
N LEU A 47 1.38 0.49 -24.91
CA LEU A 47 0.76 0.42 -23.59
C LEU A 47 -0.35 -0.61 -23.61
N PHE A 48 -0.39 -1.48 -22.61
CA PHE A 48 -1.54 -2.34 -22.38
C PHE A 48 -2.53 -1.57 -21.52
N VAL A 49 -3.72 -1.35 -22.06
CA VAL A 49 -4.82 -0.68 -21.36
C VAL A 49 -5.91 -1.71 -21.10
N ALA A 50 -6.56 -1.63 -19.94
CA ALA A 50 -7.74 -2.45 -19.66
C ALA A 50 -8.79 -2.20 -20.74
N LYS A 51 -9.36 -3.27 -21.32
CA LYS A 51 -10.43 -3.13 -22.31
C LYS A 51 -11.63 -2.44 -21.65
N GLU A 52 -12.33 -1.57 -22.38
CA GLU A 52 -13.47 -0.80 -21.86
C GLU A 52 -14.51 -1.69 -21.17
N GLN A 53 -14.81 -2.85 -21.76
CA GLN A 53 -15.73 -3.85 -21.20
C GLN A 53 -15.38 -4.37 -19.79
N TYR A 54 -14.15 -4.15 -19.31
CA TYR A 54 -13.70 -4.56 -17.97
C TYR A 54 -13.52 -3.39 -17.00
N ILE A 55 -13.58 -2.15 -17.46
CA ILE A 55 -13.29 -0.98 -16.61
C ILE A 55 -14.28 -0.89 -15.46
N ASP A 56 -15.57 -1.05 -15.74
CA ASP A 56 -16.63 -0.93 -14.73
C ASP A 56 -16.56 -2.04 -13.69
N ASP A 57 -16.28 -3.28 -14.11
CA ASP A 57 -16.10 -4.42 -13.19
C ASP A 57 -14.87 -4.24 -12.29
N ILE A 58 -13.76 -3.75 -12.85
CA ILE A 58 -12.55 -3.44 -12.07
C ILE A 58 -12.84 -2.32 -11.08
N ALA A 59 -13.48 -1.23 -11.51
CA ALA A 59 -13.82 -0.10 -10.65
C ALA A 59 -14.73 -0.55 -9.50
N LYS A 60 -15.75 -1.35 -9.79
CA LYS A 60 -16.64 -1.94 -8.79
C LYS A 60 -15.86 -2.79 -7.79
N LYS A 61 -15.02 -3.72 -8.26
CA LYS A 61 -14.19 -4.57 -7.37
C LYS A 61 -13.28 -3.76 -6.45
N VAL A 62 -12.70 -2.66 -6.94
CA VAL A 62 -11.85 -1.77 -6.14
C VAL A 62 -12.67 -1.06 -5.05
N LEU A 63 -13.85 -0.54 -5.39
CA LEU A 63 -14.73 0.16 -4.45
C LEU A 63 -15.30 -0.79 -3.40
N ASP A 64 -15.73 -1.98 -3.84
CA ASP A 64 -16.41 -2.97 -2.99
C ASP A 64 -15.44 -3.76 -2.10
N TYR A 65 -14.15 -3.81 -2.43
CA TYR A 65 -13.16 -4.60 -1.70
C TYR A 65 -13.11 -4.27 -0.20
N LEU A 66 -12.99 -2.99 0.15
CA LEU A 66 -12.82 -2.59 1.55
C LEU A 66 -14.08 -2.84 2.39
N PRO A 67 -15.30 -2.42 1.95
CA PRO A 67 -16.53 -2.74 2.67
C PRO A 67 -16.75 -4.25 2.85
N HIS A 68 -16.54 -5.05 1.80
CA HIS A 68 -16.71 -6.51 1.90
C HIS A 68 -15.70 -7.15 2.84
N TYR A 69 -14.44 -6.71 2.81
CA TYR A 69 -13.42 -7.21 3.73
C TYR A 69 -13.73 -6.84 5.19
N GLN A 70 -14.17 -5.62 5.46
CA GLN A 70 -14.57 -5.21 6.80
C GLN A 70 -15.78 -5.99 7.30
N LEU A 71 -16.78 -6.24 6.44
CA LEU A 71 -17.94 -7.07 6.78
C LEU A 71 -17.52 -8.51 7.12
N PHE A 72 -16.61 -9.09 6.33
CA PHE A 72 -16.04 -10.40 6.63
C PHE A 72 -15.37 -10.45 8.01
N VAL A 73 -14.54 -9.46 8.33
CA VAL A 73 -13.89 -9.37 9.65
C VAL A 73 -14.91 -9.21 10.77
N GLN A 74 -15.96 -8.39 10.56
CA GLN A 74 -17.01 -8.22 11.57
C GLN A 74 -17.75 -9.53 11.83
N ASN A 75 -18.09 -10.29 10.80
CA ASN A 75 -18.73 -11.60 10.96
C ASN A 75 -17.87 -12.56 11.77
N LEU A 76 -16.54 -12.58 11.57
CA LEU A 76 -15.63 -13.36 12.40
C LEU A 76 -15.69 -12.94 13.88
N LYS A 77 -15.79 -11.65 14.15
CA LYS A 77 -15.93 -11.16 15.53
C LYS A 77 -17.26 -11.57 16.15
N ASP A 78 -18.33 -11.52 15.37
CA ASP A 78 -19.67 -11.93 15.81
C ASP A 78 -19.73 -13.44 16.10
N GLU A 79 -18.90 -14.24 15.43
CA GLU A 79 -18.65 -15.67 15.72
C GLU A 79 -17.76 -15.90 16.95
N GLY A 80 -17.22 -14.84 17.56
CA GLY A 80 -16.41 -14.88 18.77
C GLY A 80 -14.89 -14.93 18.54
N TYR A 81 -14.42 -14.71 17.30
CA TYR A 81 -12.99 -14.63 17.02
C TYR A 81 -12.41 -13.26 17.40
N ASN A 82 -11.22 -13.28 18.02
CA ASN A 82 -10.41 -12.08 18.23
C ASN A 82 -9.46 -11.86 17.05
N ILE A 83 -9.46 -10.66 16.50
CA ILE A 83 -8.67 -10.33 15.32
C ILE A 83 -7.39 -9.62 15.74
N VAL A 84 -6.26 -10.28 15.55
CA VAL A 84 -4.94 -9.76 15.89
C VAL A 84 -4.24 -9.23 14.65
N GLY A 85 -3.95 -7.93 14.65
CA GLY A 85 -3.13 -7.27 13.64
C GLY A 85 -1.65 -7.39 13.97
N TYR A 86 -0.84 -7.67 12.96
CA TYR A 86 0.62 -7.71 13.10
C TYR A 86 1.32 -6.88 12.03
N ALA A 87 2.27 -6.04 12.44
CA ALA A 87 3.13 -5.29 11.54
C ALA A 87 4.61 -5.50 11.88
N ARG A 88 5.48 -5.32 10.88
CA ARG A 88 6.94 -5.42 11.11
C ARG A 88 7.74 -4.45 10.27
N LYS A 89 8.92 -4.10 10.78
CA LYS A 89 9.96 -3.37 10.05
C LYS A 89 11.26 -4.16 10.05
N SER A 90 11.90 -4.22 8.88
CA SER A 90 13.20 -4.90 8.69
C SER A 90 14.32 -4.18 9.44
N ARG A 91 15.39 -4.91 9.76
CA ARG A 91 16.64 -4.36 10.31
C ARG A 91 17.37 -3.55 9.24
N LYS A 92 16.97 -2.30 9.05
CA LYS A 92 17.59 -1.35 8.13
C LYS A 92 18.06 -0.11 8.89
N ASN A 93 18.95 0.65 8.27
CA ASN A 93 19.62 1.79 8.88
C ASN A 93 18.76 3.08 8.90
N GLU A 94 17.43 2.98 8.92
CA GLU A 94 16.59 4.13 9.24
C GLU A 94 16.72 4.52 10.72
N ASN A 95 16.62 5.83 10.97
CA ASN A 95 16.52 6.37 12.32
C ASN A 95 15.22 5.93 13.00
N ASP A 96 15.21 6.01 14.33
CA ASP A 96 14.10 5.48 15.12
C ASP A 96 12.82 6.30 14.96
N GLU A 97 12.92 7.61 14.75
CA GLU A 97 11.77 8.46 14.45
C GLU A 97 11.05 8.02 13.16
N SER A 98 11.79 7.76 12.08
CA SER A 98 11.21 7.25 10.84
C SER A 98 10.59 5.86 11.03
N ARG A 99 11.24 5.00 11.81
CA ARG A 99 10.75 3.66 12.12
C ARG A 99 9.43 3.72 12.89
N ILE A 100 9.35 4.55 13.94
CA ILE A 100 8.15 4.78 14.74
C ILE A 100 7.02 5.28 13.84
N ARG A 101 7.27 6.33 13.05
CA ARG A 101 6.27 6.89 12.13
C ARG A 101 5.70 5.83 11.18
N LEU A 102 6.58 5.00 10.60
CA LEU A 102 6.16 3.95 9.67
C LEU A 102 5.36 2.84 10.37
N LEU A 103 5.80 2.38 11.54
CA LEU A 103 5.08 1.38 12.33
C LEU A 103 3.72 1.90 12.77
N GLN A 104 3.64 3.15 13.23
CA GLN A 104 2.38 3.79 13.61
C GLN A 104 1.42 3.88 12.43
N GLN A 105 1.90 4.22 11.23
CA GLN A 105 1.08 4.20 10.01
C GLN A 105 0.58 2.80 9.69
N MET A 106 1.44 1.77 9.81
CA MET A 106 1.03 0.38 9.58
C MET A 106 -0.03 -0.07 10.59
N ALA A 107 0.16 0.22 11.87
CA ALA A 107 -0.79 -0.07 12.95
C ALA A 107 -2.15 0.62 12.69
N MET A 108 -2.12 1.91 12.33
CA MET A 108 -3.34 2.65 11.99
C MET A 108 -4.08 2.03 10.81
N ARG A 109 -3.36 1.59 9.76
CA ARG A 109 -3.99 0.89 8.63
C ARG A 109 -4.59 -0.45 9.01
N LEU A 110 -3.98 -1.20 9.93
CA LEU A 110 -4.57 -2.43 10.46
C LEU A 110 -5.88 -2.14 11.18
N LYS A 111 -5.92 -1.09 12.00
CA LYS A 111 -7.13 -0.64 12.71
C LYS A 111 -8.24 -0.19 11.74
N GLU A 112 -7.91 0.69 10.80
CA GLU A 112 -8.88 1.24 9.84
C GLU A 112 -9.42 0.18 8.89
N ARG A 113 -8.56 -0.67 8.34
CA ARG A 113 -8.93 -1.57 7.23
C ARG A 113 -9.33 -2.96 7.69
N SER A 114 -8.70 -3.47 8.74
CA SER A 114 -8.88 -4.85 9.22
C SER A 114 -9.55 -4.91 10.58
N LEU A 115 -10.06 -3.79 11.10
CA LEU A 115 -10.85 -3.69 12.33
C LEU A 115 -10.24 -4.50 13.49
N VAL A 116 -8.91 -4.51 13.63
CA VAL A 116 -8.22 -5.40 14.58
C VAL A 116 -8.53 -5.03 16.03
N ASP A 117 -8.65 -6.04 16.89
CA ASP A 117 -8.88 -5.88 18.35
C ASP A 117 -7.57 -5.60 19.09
N LYS A 118 -6.49 -6.21 18.60
CA LYS A 118 -5.14 -6.10 19.16
C LYS A 118 -4.12 -5.88 18.06
N ILE A 119 -3.09 -5.10 18.33
CA ILE A 119 -2.01 -4.77 17.39
C ILE A 119 -0.66 -5.11 18.02
N PHE A 120 0.09 -5.99 17.38
CA PHE A 120 1.46 -6.29 17.76
C PHE A 120 2.42 -5.87 16.67
N VAL A 121 3.62 -5.43 17.04
CA VAL A 121 4.61 -4.96 16.08
C VAL A 121 5.99 -5.48 16.39
N SER A 122 6.74 -5.86 15.36
CA SER A 122 8.18 -6.11 15.48
C SER A 122 8.97 -4.96 14.84
N PRO A 123 9.60 -4.08 15.63
CA PRO A 123 10.29 -2.93 15.09
C PRO A 123 11.50 -3.27 14.22
N ARG A 124 12.13 -4.44 14.46
CA ARG A 124 13.41 -4.84 13.88
C ARG A 124 13.47 -6.33 13.58
N ALA A 125 12.61 -6.80 12.67
CA ALA A 125 12.51 -8.21 12.28
C ALA A 125 12.70 -8.44 10.77
N ASN A 126 13.57 -9.39 10.42
CA ASN A 126 13.74 -9.81 9.04
C ASN A 126 12.58 -10.70 8.58
N ALA A 127 12.37 -10.79 7.26
CA ALA A 127 11.24 -11.51 6.69
C ALA A 127 11.34 -13.03 6.93
N ASN A 128 12.57 -13.54 6.94
CA ASN A 128 12.92 -14.95 7.09
C ASN A 128 13.11 -15.38 8.56
N GLU A 129 13.06 -14.45 9.53
CA GLU A 129 13.10 -14.78 10.95
C GLU A 129 11.77 -15.41 11.38
N LEU A 130 11.85 -16.53 12.12
CA LEU A 130 10.67 -17.18 12.68
C LEU A 130 10.00 -16.26 13.70
N MET A 131 8.67 -16.36 13.84
CA MET A 131 7.93 -15.48 14.75
C MET A 131 8.44 -15.59 16.20
N VAL A 132 8.75 -16.81 16.64
CA VAL A 132 9.29 -17.10 17.98
C VAL A 132 10.66 -16.47 18.25
N GLU A 133 11.44 -16.20 17.18
CA GLU A 133 12.78 -15.62 17.27
C GLU A 133 12.76 -14.08 17.22
N ARG A 134 11.60 -13.46 16.96
CA ARG A 134 11.47 -12.01 16.87
C ARG A 134 11.38 -11.38 18.24
N ASP A 135 11.90 -10.17 18.35
CA ASP A 135 11.80 -9.32 19.55
C ASP A 135 12.32 -9.97 20.84
N LEU A 136 13.21 -10.98 20.73
CA LEU A 136 13.94 -11.55 21.86
C LEU A 136 14.77 -10.49 22.59
N THR A 137 15.30 -9.51 21.83
CA THR A 137 15.83 -8.27 22.38
C THR A 137 14.70 -7.25 22.42
N LYS A 138 14.33 -6.82 23.62
CA LYS A 138 13.20 -5.91 23.82
C LYS A 138 13.50 -4.51 23.26
N ASN A 139 12.52 -3.95 22.57
CA ASN A 139 12.57 -2.60 21.98
C ASN A 139 11.64 -1.65 22.76
N GLU A 140 11.69 -1.68 24.10
CA GLU A 140 10.70 -1.01 24.96
C GLU A 140 10.54 0.48 24.67
N ASP A 141 11.65 1.20 24.50
CA ASP A 141 11.61 2.66 24.27
C ASP A 141 10.91 3.02 22.95
N LEU A 142 10.99 2.13 21.96
CA LEU A 142 10.32 2.30 20.68
C LEU A 142 8.84 1.93 20.79
N LEU A 143 8.53 0.83 21.48
CA LEU A 143 7.15 0.37 21.70
C LEU A 143 6.34 1.37 22.54
N LYS A 144 6.94 2.00 23.55
CA LYS A 144 6.29 3.04 24.37
C LYS A 144 5.81 4.25 23.56
N GLN A 145 6.40 4.48 22.39
CA GLN A 145 6.03 5.57 21.48
C GLN A 145 4.97 5.17 20.44
N LEU A 146 4.55 3.91 20.43
CA LEU A 146 3.57 3.37 19.49
C LEU A 146 2.24 3.10 20.20
N SER A 147 1.13 3.33 19.51
CA SER A 147 -0.20 2.98 20.01
C SER A 147 -0.53 1.54 19.60
N VAL A 148 0.13 0.58 20.25
CA VAL A 148 0.07 -0.87 19.98
C VAL A 148 0.03 -1.65 21.29
N ASP A 149 -0.40 -2.90 21.24
CA ASP A 149 -0.55 -3.77 22.42
C ASP A 149 0.74 -4.47 22.84
N GLY A 150 1.72 -4.60 21.94
CA GLY A 150 3.00 -5.23 22.27
C GLY A 150 3.86 -5.60 21.06
N ASP A 151 4.80 -6.51 21.29
CA ASP A 151 5.67 -7.10 20.27
C ASP A 151 5.37 -8.59 20.02
N ALA A 152 6.19 -9.28 19.23
CA ALA A 152 5.95 -10.69 18.93
C ALA A 152 6.01 -11.62 20.16
N GLN A 153 6.54 -11.16 21.31
CA GLN A 153 6.73 -11.93 22.53
C GLN A 153 5.72 -11.58 23.64
N GLY A 154 4.72 -10.74 23.35
CA GLY A 154 3.83 -10.16 24.36
C GLY A 154 4.35 -8.81 24.82
#